data_AF-A0A953L8M2-F1
#
_entry.id   AF-A0A953L8M2-F1
#
_cell.length_a   1.000
_cell.length_b   1.000
_cell.length_c   1.000
_cell.angle_alpha   90.00
_cell.angle_beta   90.00
_cell.angle_gamma   90.00
#
_symmetry.space_group_name_H-M   'P 1'
#
loop_
_entity.id
_entity.type
_entity.pdbx_description
1 polymer ?
#
loop_
_entity_poly.entity_id
_entity_poly.type
_entity_poly.pdbx_seq_one_letter_code
_entity_poly.pdbx_strand_id
1 'polypeptide(L)'
;MALKAELHCHVEGAAAPELVIEQARKYNKPVEPFIRDGSFVWHDFTSFLAAYDFAADLFRTEEDYAKLTEHYLTGLARDGAIYSEVFTSPDHATKAGLSPKAYTDALGEGMMRAKAKTGIEGRMIVTGVRHFGVESVEAAARFAAKCGHPLVTGYGMAGEERFGEVEDYVRAFEIAREAGLGITVHAGELAGWESVQAALDHLRPSRIGHGVRAIENPDLVRRIAAEGIVLEVCPVSNIELKVFPSFAEHPFPALRKAGCKVTLNSDDPPYFWTSLKREYEVAAEHFGLSGKELNQITRVAIEAAFVDRKTRAALLARLDAPASRH
;
A
#
# COMPACT_ATOMS: atom_id res chain seq x y z
N MET A 1 -22.30 -2.20 -7.38
CA MET A 1 -21.25 -1.48 -6.63
C MET A 1 -19.94 -1.66 -7.40
N ALA A 2 -19.09 -0.64 -7.53
CA ALA A 2 -17.81 -0.77 -8.24
C ALA A 2 -16.91 -1.78 -7.52
N LEU A 3 -16.35 -2.74 -8.28
CA LEU A 3 -15.30 -3.61 -7.77
C LEU A 3 -14.04 -2.77 -7.54
N LYS A 4 -13.22 -3.16 -6.57
CA LYS A 4 -12.05 -2.39 -6.11
C LYS A 4 -10.76 -3.20 -6.26
N ALA A 5 -9.65 -2.50 -6.36
CA ALA A 5 -8.32 -3.08 -6.33
C ALA A 5 -7.38 -2.07 -5.65
N GLU A 6 -6.46 -2.59 -4.85
CA GLU A 6 -5.54 -1.77 -4.06
C GLU A 6 -4.10 -2.19 -4.34
N LEU A 7 -3.20 -1.21 -4.45
CA LEU A 7 -1.79 -1.44 -4.76
C LEU A 7 -0.84 -0.89 -3.68
N HIS A 8 -1.38 -0.23 -2.66
CA HIS A 8 -0.62 0.53 -1.69
C HIS A 8 -1.28 0.46 -0.32
N CYS A 9 -0.78 -0.46 0.50
CA CYS A 9 -1.17 -0.62 1.88
C CYS A 9 -0.02 -1.28 2.65
N HIS A 10 0.30 -0.78 3.84
CA HIS A 10 1.26 -1.40 4.74
C HIS A 10 0.55 -2.46 5.58
N VAL A 11 1.05 -3.69 5.61
CA VAL A 11 0.30 -4.81 6.22
C VAL A 11 0.11 -4.65 7.73
N GLU A 12 1.09 -4.08 8.43
CA GLU A 12 0.97 -3.72 9.85
C GLU A 12 0.00 -2.54 10.05
N GLY A 13 0.01 -1.59 9.12
CA GLY A 13 -0.93 -0.46 9.04
C GLY A 13 -2.39 -0.89 8.84
N ALA A 14 -2.60 -2.09 8.30
CA ALA A 14 -3.91 -2.69 8.06
C ALA A 14 -4.53 -3.40 9.28
N ALA A 15 -3.85 -3.42 10.43
CA ALA A 15 -4.34 -4.09 11.64
C ALA A 15 -5.61 -3.41 12.19
N ALA A 16 -6.76 -4.01 11.90
CA ALA A 16 -8.06 -3.48 12.33
C ALA A 16 -8.17 -3.42 13.87
N PRO A 17 -8.84 -2.39 14.44
CA PRO A 17 -8.93 -2.21 15.89
C PRO A 17 -9.49 -3.44 16.62
N GLU A 18 -10.48 -4.12 16.04
CA GLU A 18 -11.05 -5.35 16.61
C GLU A 18 -10.05 -6.51 16.69
N LEU A 19 -9.17 -6.64 15.69
CA LEU A 19 -8.10 -7.63 15.68
C LEU A 19 -7.02 -7.27 16.70
N VAL A 20 -6.66 -5.99 16.80
CA VAL A 20 -5.70 -5.49 17.78
C VAL A 20 -6.21 -5.71 19.20
N ILE A 21 -7.49 -5.46 19.47
CA ILE A 21 -8.12 -5.77 20.76
C ILE A 21 -8.05 -7.27 21.06
N GLU A 22 -8.30 -8.13 20.07
CA GLU A 22 -8.20 -9.58 20.25
C GLU A 22 -6.76 -10.02 20.59
N GLN A 23 -5.76 -9.49 19.87
CA GLN A 23 -4.34 -9.78 20.12
C GLN A 23 -3.87 -9.21 21.47
N ALA A 24 -4.34 -8.03 21.86
CA ALA A 24 -4.06 -7.44 23.17
C ALA A 24 -4.55 -8.34 24.31
N ARG A 25 -5.74 -8.94 24.17
CA ARG A 25 -6.26 -9.95 25.13
C ARG A 25 -5.38 -11.19 25.14
N LYS A 26 -4.97 -11.71 23.98
CA LYS A 26 -4.07 -12.88 23.87
C LYS A 26 -2.75 -12.65 24.61
N TYR A 27 -2.17 -11.45 24.53
CA TYR A 27 -0.87 -11.11 25.11
C TYR A 27 -0.93 -10.34 26.43
N ASN A 28 -2.11 -10.21 27.04
CA ASN A 28 -2.34 -9.47 28.28
C ASN A 28 -1.77 -8.03 28.26
N LYS A 29 -2.08 -7.27 27.20
CA LYS A 29 -1.65 -5.87 27.03
C LYS A 29 -2.85 -4.92 27.16
N PRO A 30 -2.70 -3.76 27.83
CA PRO A 30 -3.77 -2.76 27.94
C PRO A 30 -3.91 -2.00 26.62
N VAL A 31 -5.11 -2.00 26.05
CA VAL A 31 -5.41 -1.39 24.72
C VAL A 31 -6.07 -0.02 24.84
N GLU A 32 -6.62 0.29 26.02
CA GLU A 32 -7.40 1.49 26.33
C GLU A 32 -6.69 2.83 26.04
N PRO A 33 -5.35 2.95 26.16
CA PRO A 33 -4.65 4.18 25.78
C PRO A 33 -4.67 4.46 24.28
N PHE A 34 -4.78 3.43 23.45
CA PHE A 34 -4.58 3.50 22.00
C PHE A 34 -5.88 3.29 21.21
N ILE A 35 -6.85 2.56 21.77
CA ILE A 35 -8.12 2.28 21.13
C ILE A 35 -9.27 2.67 22.06
N ARG A 36 -10.19 3.48 21.54
CA ARG A 36 -11.45 3.87 22.20
C ARG A 36 -12.60 3.71 21.22
N ASP A 37 -13.71 3.14 21.69
CA ASP A 37 -14.93 2.94 20.89
C ASP A 37 -14.69 2.25 19.54
N GLY A 38 -13.73 1.32 19.50
CA GLY A 38 -13.38 0.55 18.29
C GLY A 38 -12.54 1.32 17.27
N SER A 39 -11.92 2.44 17.66
CA SER A 39 -11.10 3.27 16.78
C SER A 39 -9.75 3.61 17.43
N PHE A 40 -8.70 3.74 16.62
CA PHE A 40 -7.42 4.27 17.09
C PHE A 40 -7.55 5.73 17.49
N VAL A 41 -6.85 6.11 18.57
CA VAL A 41 -6.85 7.47 19.11
C VAL A 41 -5.44 8.05 19.04
N TRP A 42 -5.27 9.12 18.29
CA TRP A 42 -4.05 9.92 18.22
C TRP A 42 -4.40 11.37 17.86
N HIS A 43 -3.49 12.32 18.12
CA HIS A 43 -3.70 13.76 17.91
C HIS A 43 -2.53 14.48 17.24
N ASP A 44 -1.41 13.79 17.06
CA ASP A 44 -0.23 14.26 16.32
C ASP A 44 0.56 13.04 15.83
N PHE A 45 1.62 13.29 15.05
CA PHE A 45 2.46 12.23 14.50
C PHE A 45 3.13 11.36 15.59
N THR A 46 3.46 11.94 16.76
CA THR A 46 4.12 11.20 17.84
C THR A 46 3.16 10.19 18.49
N SER A 47 1.93 10.62 18.79
CA SER A 47 0.86 9.76 19.32
C SER A 47 0.38 8.73 18.30
N PHE A 48 0.38 9.07 17.01
CA PHE A 48 0.15 8.12 15.92
C PHE A 48 1.18 6.99 15.94
N LEU A 49 2.48 7.33 15.96
CA LEU A 49 3.56 6.33 16.00
C LEU A 49 3.46 5.44 17.24
N ALA A 50 3.10 6.00 18.40
CA ALA A 50 2.91 5.22 19.62
C ALA A 50 1.78 4.19 19.50
N ALA A 51 0.65 4.56 18.87
CA ALA A 51 -0.45 3.64 18.59
C ALA A 51 -0.05 2.55 17.58
N TYR A 52 0.67 2.93 16.53
CA TYR A 52 1.20 2.01 15.53
C TYR A 52 2.16 0.99 16.14
N ASP A 53 3.18 1.45 16.88
CA ASP A 53 4.16 0.58 17.53
C ASP A 53 3.49 -0.36 18.55
N PHE A 54 2.49 0.12 19.29
CA PHE A 54 1.72 -0.72 20.21
C PHE A 54 1.00 -1.85 19.47
N ALA A 55 0.26 -1.53 18.41
CA ALA A 55 -0.49 -2.53 17.65
C ALA A 55 0.47 -3.52 16.97
N ALA A 56 1.57 -3.03 16.41
CA ALA A 56 2.58 -3.85 15.76
C ALA A 56 3.28 -4.82 16.72
N ASP A 57 3.52 -4.43 17.99
CA ASP A 57 4.08 -5.33 19.04
C ASP A 57 3.13 -6.50 19.41
N LEU A 58 1.87 -6.46 19.00
CA LEU A 58 0.89 -7.51 19.27
C LEU A 58 0.87 -8.63 18.23
N PHE A 59 1.69 -8.54 17.18
CA PHE A 59 1.87 -9.61 16.20
C PHE A 59 3.27 -10.21 16.39
N ARG A 60 3.34 -11.45 16.90
CA ARG A 60 4.60 -12.04 17.40
C ARG A 60 4.92 -13.40 16.81
N THR A 61 3.91 -14.12 16.33
CA THR A 61 4.06 -15.46 15.79
C THR A 61 3.63 -15.51 14.33
N GLU A 62 4.07 -16.53 13.59
CA GLU A 62 3.61 -16.79 12.22
C GLU A 62 2.07 -16.79 12.12
N GLU A 63 1.37 -17.44 13.06
CA GLU A 63 -0.10 -17.43 13.05
C GLU A 63 -0.71 -16.03 13.28
N ASP A 64 -0.05 -15.13 14.01
CA ASP A 64 -0.56 -13.76 14.18
C ASP A 64 -0.54 -13.00 12.86
N TYR A 65 0.54 -13.15 12.08
CA TYR A 65 0.68 -12.52 10.77
C TYR A 65 -0.21 -13.17 9.71
N ALA A 66 -0.35 -14.50 9.72
CA ALA A 66 -1.32 -15.19 8.87
C ALA A 66 -2.74 -14.68 9.12
N LYS A 67 -3.11 -14.52 10.40
CA LYS A 67 -4.41 -13.98 10.80
C LYS A 67 -4.58 -12.51 10.41
N LEU A 68 -3.55 -11.68 10.54
CA LEU A 68 -3.56 -10.28 10.12
C LEU A 68 -3.91 -10.15 8.63
N THR A 69 -3.16 -10.82 7.78
CA THR A 69 -3.39 -10.74 6.33
C THR A 69 -4.71 -11.38 5.92
N GLU A 70 -5.09 -12.50 6.53
CA GLU A 70 -6.39 -13.13 6.28
C GLU A 70 -7.55 -12.20 6.64
N HIS A 71 -7.47 -11.55 7.82
CA HIS A 71 -8.47 -10.62 8.31
C HIS A 71 -8.64 -9.44 7.36
N TYR A 72 -7.52 -8.80 6.99
CA TYR A 72 -7.52 -7.64 6.12
C TYR A 72 -8.09 -7.95 4.73
N LEU A 73 -7.59 -8.98 4.06
CA LEU A 73 -8.04 -9.33 2.71
C LEU A 73 -9.49 -9.82 2.67
N THR A 74 -9.94 -10.52 3.72
CA THR A 74 -11.36 -10.89 3.84
C THR A 74 -12.23 -9.65 4.03
N GLY A 75 -11.77 -8.66 4.80
CA GLY A 75 -12.42 -7.35 4.94
C GLY A 75 -12.54 -6.61 3.60
N LEU A 76 -11.43 -6.48 2.87
CA LEU A 76 -11.40 -5.88 1.54
C LEU A 76 -12.38 -6.57 0.58
N ALA A 77 -12.44 -7.90 0.60
CA ALA A 77 -13.36 -8.66 -0.26
C ALA A 77 -14.83 -8.37 0.08
N ARG A 78 -15.20 -8.23 1.36
CA ARG A 78 -16.56 -7.82 1.78
C ARG A 78 -16.91 -6.43 1.26
N ASP A 79 -15.91 -5.55 1.18
CA ASP A 79 -16.03 -4.21 0.62
C ASP A 79 -15.97 -4.16 -0.92
N GLY A 80 -15.95 -5.33 -1.57
CA GLY A 80 -16.00 -5.47 -3.03
C GLY A 80 -14.64 -5.38 -3.72
N ALA A 81 -13.53 -5.47 -2.98
CA ALA A 81 -12.22 -5.61 -3.58
C ALA A 81 -12.03 -7.02 -4.16
N ILE A 82 -11.36 -7.09 -5.31
CA ILE A 82 -11.00 -8.37 -5.96
C ILE A 82 -9.49 -8.61 -5.98
N TYR A 83 -8.70 -7.60 -5.63
CA TYR A 83 -7.26 -7.63 -5.66
C TYR A 83 -6.65 -6.66 -4.63
N SER A 84 -5.55 -7.06 -3.98
CA SER A 84 -4.74 -6.16 -3.15
C SER A 84 -3.25 -6.54 -3.21
N GLU A 85 -2.37 -5.54 -3.19
CA GLU A 85 -0.95 -5.69 -2.91
C GLU A 85 -0.64 -5.03 -1.57
N VAL A 86 0.09 -5.75 -0.70
CA VAL A 86 0.51 -5.22 0.59
C VAL A 86 2.04 -5.11 0.67
N PHE A 87 2.50 -4.02 1.27
CA PHE A 87 3.90 -3.80 1.60
C PHE A 87 4.26 -4.60 2.85
N THR A 88 5.44 -5.22 2.81
CA THR A 88 5.96 -6.06 3.89
C THR A 88 7.41 -5.68 4.19
N SER A 89 7.81 -5.65 5.47
CA SER A 89 9.15 -5.20 5.86
C SER A 89 9.96 -6.32 6.53
N PRO A 90 11.10 -6.75 5.92
CA PRO A 90 12.04 -7.67 6.56
C PRO A 90 12.63 -7.15 7.89
N ASP A 91 12.84 -5.84 8.00
CA ASP A 91 13.29 -5.21 9.23
C ASP A 91 12.22 -5.32 10.33
N HIS A 92 10.94 -5.12 9.97
CA HIS A 92 9.82 -5.35 10.89
C HIS A 92 9.79 -6.79 11.38
N ALA A 93 9.90 -7.77 10.47
CA ALA A 93 9.95 -9.19 10.84
C ALA A 93 11.04 -9.46 11.88
N THR A 94 12.24 -8.92 11.65
CA THR A 94 13.39 -9.08 12.55
C THR A 94 13.14 -8.41 13.91
N LYS A 95 12.56 -7.20 13.93
CA LYS A 95 12.16 -6.49 15.17
C LYS A 95 11.12 -7.28 15.96
N ALA A 96 10.19 -7.96 15.28
CA ALA A 96 9.18 -8.82 15.89
C ALA A 96 9.72 -10.19 16.34
N GLY A 97 11.01 -10.49 16.12
CA GLY A 97 11.65 -11.74 16.52
C GLY A 97 11.43 -12.90 15.54
N LEU A 98 10.94 -12.62 14.32
CA LEU A 98 10.80 -13.60 13.25
C LEU A 98 11.90 -13.44 12.21
N SER A 99 12.25 -14.55 11.55
CA SER A 99 13.03 -14.42 10.31
C SER A 99 12.16 -13.79 9.22
N PRO A 100 12.74 -12.98 8.30
CA PRO A 100 12.01 -12.44 7.16
C PRO A 100 11.27 -13.50 6.34
N LYS A 101 11.83 -14.71 6.24
CA LYS A 101 11.19 -15.83 5.55
C LYS A 101 9.94 -16.32 6.29
N ALA A 102 10.05 -16.59 7.60
CA ALA A 102 8.92 -17.07 8.40
C ALA A 102 7.75 -16.08 8.38
N TYR A 103 8.05 -14.78 8.51
CA TYR A 103 7.07 -13.71 8.38
C TYR A 103 6.42 -13.67 6.99
N THR A 104 7.22 -13.73 5.92
CA THR A 104 6.69 -13.73 4.53
C THR A 104 5.81 -14.96 4.24
N ASP A 105 6.24 -16.15 4.67
CA ASP A 105 5.48 -17.39 4.51
C ASP A 105 4.15 -17.30 5.28
N ALA A 106 4.17 -16.74 6.50
CA ALA A 106 2.99 -16.54 7.32
C ALA A 106 1.96 -15.59 6.69
N LEU A 107 2.40 -14.43 6.21
CA LEU A 107 1.53 -13.52 5.46
C LEU A 107 0.94 -14.22 4.23
N GLY A 108 1.77 -14.97 3.50
CA GLY A 108 1.36 -15.77 2.35
C GLY A 108 0.28 -16.80 2.67
N GLU A 109 0.41 -17.52 3.79
CA GLU A 109 -0.61 -18.42 4.32
C GLU A 109 -1.93 -17.67 4.58
N GLY A 110 -1.87 -16.50 5.23
CA GLY A 110 -3.04 -15.63 5.41
C GLY A 110 -3.73 -15.23 4.10
N MET A 111 -2.94 -14.88 3.07
CA MET A 111 -3.48 -14.59 1.74
C MET A 111 -4.16 -15.79 1.10
N MET A 112 -3.58 -16.99 1.24
CA MET A 112 -4.18 -18.21 0.71
C MET A 112 -5.51 -18.55 1.41
N ARG A 113 -5.59 -18.37 2.73
CA ARG A 113 -6.84 -18.55 3.49
C ARG A 113 -7.92 -17.56 3.04
N ALA A 114 -7.59 -16.28 2.90
CA ALA A 114 -8.52 -15.26 2.39
C ALA A 114 -9.00 -15.56 0.97
N LYS A 115 -8.08 -15.96 0.08
CA LYS A 115 -8.41 -16.36 -1.30
C LYS A 115 -9.35 -17.56 -1.33
N ALA A 116 -9.12 -18.58 -0.51
CA ALA A 116 -10.00 -19.74 -0.43
C ALA A 116 -11.41 -19.38 0.05
N LYS A 117 -11.54 -18.41 0.96
CA LYS A 117 -12.83 -17.95 1.50
C LYS A 117 -13.61 -17.02 0.56
N THR A 118 -12.91 -16.18 -0.20
CA THR A 118 -13.55 -15.03 -0.87
C THR A 118 -13.22 -14.88 -2.35
N GLY A 119 -12.19 -15.59 -2.83
CA GLY A 119 -11.64 -15.44 -4.17
C GLY A 119 -10.91 -14.11 -4.41
N ILE A 120 -10.55 -13.35 -3.37
CA ILE A 120 -9.65 -12.19 -3.50
C ILE A 120 -8.23 -12.68 -3.85
N GLU A 121 -7.58 -12.00 -4.79
CA GLU A 121 -6.17 -12.25 -5.11
C GLU A 121 -5.27 -11.27 -4.34
N GLY A 122 -4.18 -11.77 -3.76
CA GLY A 122 -3.22 -10.98 -2.99
C GLY A 122 -1.80 -11.09 -3.54
N ARG A 123 -0.99 -10.05 -3.42
CA ARG A 123 0.47 -10.10 -3.60
C ARG A 123 1.19 -9.32 -2.51
N MET A 124 2.46 -9.64 -2.33
CA MET A 124 3.38 -8.94 -1.44
C MET A 124 4.41 -8.16 -2.24
N ILE A 125 4.72 -6.97 -1.73
CA ILE A 125 5.84 -6.14 -2.14
C ILE A 125 6.76 -6.03 -0.94
N VAL A 126 7.97 -6.54 -1.08
CA VAL A 126 8.99 -6.39 -0.02
C VAL A 126 9.50 -4.95 -0.06
N THR A 127 9.46 -4.26 1.07
CA THR A 127 9.74 -2.83 1.16
C THR A 127 10.91 -2.58 2.11
N GLY A 128 11.94 -1.89 1.61
CA GLY A 128 13.02 -1.37 2.43
C GLY A 128 12.61 -0.09 3.16
N VAL A 129 13.06 0.09 4.40
CA VAL A 129 12.79 1.29 5.20
C VAL A 129 13.98 2.23 5.14
N ARG A 130 13.85 3.35 4.44
CA ARG A 130 15.02 4.17 4.04
C ARG A 130 15.81 4.77 5.19
N HIS A 131 15.15 5.14 6.28
CA HIS A 131 15.80 5.69 7.47
C HIS A 131 16.51 4.64 8.33
N PHE A 132 16.43 3.35 7.99
CA PHE A 132 17.30 2.31 8.57
C PHE A 132 18.62 2.17 7.80
N GLY A 133 18.81 2.95 6.74
CA GLY A 133 20.05 3.06 5.97
C GLY A 133 20.09 2.19 4.72
N VAL A 134 21.00 2.56 3.82
CA VAL A 134 21.17 1.94 2.49
C VAL A 134 21.40 0.44 2.59
N GLU A 135 22.19 -0.02 3.57
CA GLU A 135 22.48 -1.44 3.77
C GLU A 135 21.23 -2.26 4.11
N SER A 136 20.33 -1.73 4.95
CA SER A 136 19.06 -2.37 5.30
C SER A 136 18.12 -2.44 4.08
N VAL A 137 18.00 -1.34 3.32
CA VAL A 137 17.21 -1.28 2.09
C VAL A 137 17.73 -2.29 1.04
N GLU A 138 19.05 -2.38 0.86
CA GLU A 138 19.67 -3.36 -0.03
C GLU A 138 19.46 -4.81 0.46
N ALA A 139 19.55 -5.05 1.76
CA ALA A 139 19.29 -6.36 2.35
C ALA A 139 17.83 -6.81 2.08
N ALA A 140 16.87 -5.91 2.18
CA ALA A 140 15.47 -6.18 1.83
C ALA A 140 15.32 -6.55 0.33
N ALA A 141 16.01 -5.87 -0.58
CA ALA A 141 16.01 -6.21 -2.00
C ALA A 141 16.59 -7.60 -2.27
N ARG A 142 17.73 -7.92 -1.62
CA ARG A 142 18.37 -9.25 -1.70
C ARG A 142 17.47 -10.34 -1.15
N PHE A 143 16.73 -10.06 -0.09
CA PHE A 143 15.72 -10.97 0.44
C PHE A 143 14.59 -11.19 -0.57
N ALA A 144 13.98 -10.12 -1.09
CA ALA A 144 12.92 -10.19 -2.08
C ALA A 144 13.31 -11.05 -3.29
N ALA A 145 14.52 -10.82 -3.83
CA ALA A 145 15.07 -11.54 -4.96
C ALA A 145 15.31 -13.04 -4.72
N LYS A 146 15.53 -13.46 -3.46
CA LYS A 146 15.95 -14.84 -3.11
C LYS A 146 14.92 -15.63 -2.31
N CYS A 147 13.89 -14.99 -1.76
CA CYS A 147 12.94 -15.65 -0.86
C CYS A 147 12.15 -16.79 -1.53
N GLY A 148 11.97 -16.72 -2.86
CA GLY A 148 11.31 -17.76 -3.65
C GLY A 148 9.81 -17.90 -3.40
N HIS A 149 9.20 -17.01 -2.62
CA HIS A 149 7.78 -17.07 -2.31
C HIS A 149 6.94 -16.57 -3.50
N PRO A 150 5.99 -17.35 -4.04
CA PRO A 150 5.30 -17.03 -5.30
C PRO A 150 4.39 -15.79 -5.25
N LEU A 151 4.04 -15.34 -4.05
CA LEU A 151 3.25 -14.12 -3.85
C LEU A 151 4.11 -12.86 -3.70
N VAL A 152 5.44 -12.98 -3.53
CA VAL A 152 6.35 -11.83 -3.56
C VAL A 152 6.61 -11.48 -5.02
N THR A 153 6.12 -10.33 -5.45
CA THR A 153 6.11 -9.96 -6.88
C THR A 153 6.62 -8.55 -7.15
N GLY A 154 6.84 -7.77 -6.10
CA GLY A 154 7.45 -6.46 -6.22
C GLY A 154 8.43 -6.17 -5.10
N TYR A 155 9.16 -5.09 -5.31
CA TYR A 155 10.03 -4.47 -4.34
C TYR A 155 9.76 -2.97 -4.32
N GLY A 156 9.93 -2.36 -3.15
CA GLY A 156 9.88 -0.92 -3.03
C GLY A 156 10.61 -0.36 -1.84
N MET A 157 10.41 0.93 -1.61
CA MET A 157 11.01 1.66 -0.49
C MET A 157 10.00 2.66 0.09
N ALA A 158 9.97 2.75 1.41
CA ALA A 158 9.09 3.61 2.19
C ALA A 158 9.84 4.19 3.42
N GLY A 159 9.10 4.80 4.35
CA GLY A 159 9.62 5.44 5.55
C GLY A 159 9.81 6.95 5.38
N GLU A 160 10.54 7.59 6.30
CA GLU A 160 10.83 9.03 6.27
C GLU A 160 11.44 9.48 4.92
N GLU A 161 10.60 10.08 4.07
CA GLU A 161 10.92 10.40 2.67
C GLU A 161 12.12 11.32 2.52
N ARG A 162 12.36 12.19 3.51
CA ARG A 162 13.45 13.18 3.52
C ARG A 162 14.81 12.57 3.89
N PHE A 163 14.86 11.27 4.20
CA PHE A 163 16.08 10.62 4.65
C PHE A 163 16.87 9.99 3.49
N GLY A 164 18.12 10.48 3.35
CA GLY A 164 19.08 10.02 2.35
C GLY A 164 18.72 10.44 0.93
N GLU A 165 19.69 10.39 0.02
CA GLU A 165 19.48 10.73 -1.38
C GLU A 165 18.92 9.51 -2.12
N VAL A 166 17.99 9.73 -3.04
CA VAL A 166 17.36 8.63 -3.80
C VAL A 166 18.40 7.80 -4.57
N GLU A 167 19.46 8.45 -5.05
CA GLU A 167 20.60 7.85 -5.74
C GLU A 167 21.32 6.76 -4.94
N ASP A 168 21.38 6.91 -3.61
CA ASP A 168 22.08 5.97 -2.73
C ASP A 168 21.45 4.58 -2.76
N TYR A 169 20.16 4.49 -3.09
CA TYR A 169 19.38 3.25 -3.07
C TYR A 169 19.33 2.54 -4.44
N VAL A 170 19.92 3.11 -5.50
CA VAL A 170 19.88 2.55 -6.87
C VAL A 170 20.26 1.07 -6.89
N ARG A 171 21.28 0.69 -6.12
CA ARG A 171 21.75 -0.71 -6.08
C ARG A 171 20.66 -1.69 -5.64
N ALA A 172 19.86 -1.33 -4.65
CA ALA A 172 18.76 -2.15 -4.16
C ALA A 172 17.70 -2.37 -5.26
N PHE A 173 17.36 -1.30 -5.97
CA PHE A 173 16.39 -1.35 -7.07
C PHE A 173 16.90 -2.13 -8.29
N GLU A 174 18.19 -2.06 -8.61
CA GLU A 174 18.77 -2.93 -9.65
C GLU A 174 18.73 -4.41 -9.27
N ILE A 175 19.01 -4.76 -8.00
CA ILE A 175 18.91 -6.16 -7.54
C ILE A 175 17.48 -6.69 -7.73
N ALA A 176 16.47 -5.90 -7.36
CA ALA A 176 15.07 -6.29 -7.53
C ALA A 176 14.67 -6.41 -9.01
N ARG A 177 15.13 -5.50 -9.85
CA ARG A 177 14.88 -5.51 -11.30
C ARG A 177 15.53 -6.70 -11.99
N GLU A 178 16.78 -7.02 -11.65
CA GLU A 178 17.49 -8.21 -12.14
C GLU A 178 16.77 -9.51 -11.75
N ALA A 179 16.08 -9.52 -10.61
CA ALA A 179 15.23 -10.62 -10.17
C ALA A 179 13.84 -10.65 -10.85
N GLY A 180 13.52 -9.68 -11.71
CA GLY A 180 12.24 -9.60 -12.42
C GLY A 180 11.07 -9.10 -11.56
N LEU A 181 11.33 -8.48 -10.41
CA LEU A 181 10.29 -7.92 -9.55
C LEU A 181 9.74 -6.60 -10.13
N GLY A 182 8.45 -6.35 -9.89
CA GLY A 182 7.86 -5.03 -10.10
C GLY A 182 8.45 -4.01 -9.13
N ILE A 183 8.51 -2.74 -9.55
CA ILE A 183 9.17 -1.68 -8.79
C ILE A 183 8.19 -0.54 -8.51
N THR A 184 7.99 -0.25 -7.23
CA THR A 184 7.30 0.96 -6.73
C THR A 184 8.15 1.64 -5.66
N VAL A 185 7.93 2.93 -5.40
CA VAL A 185 8.66 3.69 -4.37
C VAL A 185 7.81 4.85 -3.87
N HIS A 186 7.80 5.10 -2.56
CA HIS A 186 7.15 6.30 -2.01
C HIS A 186 7.95 7.53 -2.42
N ALA A 187 7.29 8.49 -3.07
CA ALA A 187 7.88 9.77 -3.42
C ALA A 187 6.78 10.83 -3.63
N GLY A 188 7.08 12.08 -3.30
CA GLY A 188 6.16 13.21 -3.46
C GLY A 188 4.97 13.16 -2.50
N GLU A 189 5.18 12.71 -1.27
CA GLU A 189 4.19 12.80 -0.19
C GLU A 189 4.61 13.87 0.82
N LEU A 190 5.69 13.60 1.56
CA LEU A 190 6.25 14.48 2.58
C LEU A 190 7.36 15.39 2.01
N ALA A 191 8.05 14.95 0.96
CA ALA A 191 8.98 15.76 0.17
C ALA A 191 8.33 16.28 -1.12
N GLY A 192 9.01 17.21 -1.80
CA GLY A 192 8.47 17.90 -2.98
C GLY A 192 8.44 17.06 -4.25
N TRP A 193 7.99 17.69 -5.34
CA TRP A 193 8.05 17.11 -6.69
C TRP A 193 9.47 16.65 -7.09
N GLU A 194 10.52 17.25 -6.52
CA GLU A 194 11.92 16.87 -6.73
C GLU A 194 12.19 15.41 -6.31
N SER A 195 11.54 14.94 -5.24
CA SER A 195 11.64 13.54 -4.80
C SER A 195 11.05 12.58 -5.83
N VAL A 196 9.90 12.95 -6.43
CA VAL A 196 9.30 12.18 -7.52
C VAL A 196 10.21 12.19 -8.74
N GLN A 197 10.78 13.35 -9.10
CA GLN A 197 11.74 13.41 -10.21
C GLN A 197 12.94 12.50 -9.96
N ALA A 198 13.56 12.58 -8.79
CA ALA A 198 14.72 11.76 -8.44
C ALA A 198 14.38 10.26 -8.48
N ALA A 199 13.20 9.87 -8.00
CA ALA A 199 12.72 8.48 -8.11
C ALA A 199 12.64 8.04 -9.57
N LEU A 200 12.09 8.86 -10.47
CA LEU A 200 12.02 8.55 -11.90
C LEU A 200 13.40 8.49 -12.57
N ASP A 201 14.28 9.42 -12.23
CA ASP A 201 15.62 9.55 -12.85
C ASP A 201 16.55 8.41 -12.44
N HIS A 202 16.55 8.03 -11.17
CA HIS A 202 17.52 7.08 -10.63
C HIS A 202 16.95 5.67 -10.47
N LEU A 203 15.74 5.56 -9.90
CA LEU A 203 15.18 4.26 -9.56
C LEU A 203 14.35 3.65 -10.67
N ARG A 204 13.85 4.46 -11.61
CA ARG A 204 13.06 4.04 -12.78
C ARG A 204 11.92 3.07 -12.41
N PRO A 205 11.03 3.46 -11.48
CA PRO A 205 9.92 2.62 -11.07
C PRO A 205 8.81 2.63 -12.13
N SER A 206 7.94 1.63 -12.14
CA SER A 206 6.72 1.66 -12.96
C SER A 206 5.54 2.30 -12.23
N ARG A 207 5.64 2.42 -10.90
CA ARG A 207 4.64 3.07 -10.03
C ARG A 207 5.31 3.95 -8.98
N ILE A 208 4.62 4.99 -8.54
CA ILE A 208 5.04 5.87 -7.44
C ILE A 208 3.98 5.81 -6.35
N GLY A 209 4.40 5.47 -5.14
CA GLY A 209 3.61 5.61 -3.92
C GLY A 209 3.30 7.08 -3.68
N HIS A 210 2.02 7.43 -3.58
CA HIS A 210 1.48 8.79 -3.55
C HIS A 210 1.75 9.57 -4.85
N GLY A 211 2.93 10.19 -4.99
CA GLY A 211 3.31 11.03 -6.14
C GLY A 211 2.49 12.32 -6.29
N VAL A 212 1.67 12.65 -5.29
CA VAL A 212 0.68 13.72 -5.34
C VAL A 212 1.33 15.10 -5.46
N ARG A 213 2.50 15.30 -4.84
CA ARG A 213 3.25 16.56 -4.92
C ARG A 213 3.91 16.79 -6.28
N ALA A 214 3.90 15.82 -7.20
CA ALA A 214 4.30 16.06 -8.59
C ALA A 214 3.49 17.19 -9.26
N ILE A 215 2.27 17.46 -8.78
CA ILE A 215 1.41 18.55 -9.27
C ILE A 215 2.08 19.94 -9.21
N GLU A 216 3.08 20.10 -8.34
CA GLU A 216 3.84 21.34 -8.16
C GLU A 216 4.71 21.68 -9.38
N ASN A 217 5.02 20.68 -10.22
CA ASN A 217 5.80 20.85 -11.43
C ASN A 217 5.05 20.33 -12.69
N PRO A 218 4.54 21.23 -13.54
CA PRO A 218 3.80 20.84 -14.76
C PRO A 218 4.60 20.02 -15.78
N ASP A 219 5.92 20.19 -15.88
CA ASP A 219 6.78 19.39 -16.76
C ASP A 219 6.85 17.94 -16.26
N LEU A 220 6.98 17.77 -14.94
CA LEU A 220 6.99 16.45 -14.33
C LEU A 220 5.64 15.73 -14.50
N VAL A 221 4.52 16.44 -14.33
CA VAL A 221 3.18 15.87 -14.61
C VAL A 221 3.08 15.39 -16.06
N ARG A 222 3.56 16.18 -17.03
CA ARG A 222 3.60 15.77 -18.44
C ARG A 222 4.45 14.52 -18.65
N ARG A 223 5.62 14.45 -18.02
CA ARG A 223 6.51 13.28 -18.08
C ARG A 223 5.82 12.03 -17.53
N ILE A 224 5.24 12.11 -16.33
CA ILE A 224 4.50 11.01 -15.68
C ILE A 224 3.40 10.48 -16.60
N ALA A 225 2.61 11.39 -17.20
CA ALA A 225 1.55 11.02 -18.14
C ALA A 225 2.10 10.36 -19.42
N ALA A 226 3.17 10.92 -19.99
CA ALA A 226 3.77 10.43 -21.23
C ALA A 226 4.44 9.05 -21.08
N GLU A 227 5.14 8.83 -19.97
CA GLU A 227 5.79 7.55 -19.65
C GLU A 227 4.78 6.52 -19.11
N GLY A 228 3.58 6.96 -18.73
CA GLY A 228 2.52 6.09 -18.21
C GLY A 228 2.80 5.56 -16.81
N ILE A 229 3.59 6.28 -16.02
CA ILE A 229 3.86 5.98 -14.61
C ILE A 229 2.55 6.06 -13.83
N VAL A 230 2.30 5.07 -12.98
CA VAL A 230 1.07 4.98 -12.20
C VAL A 230 1.31 5.57 -10.81
N LEU A 231 0.45 6.50 -10.40
CA LEU A 231 0.49 7.09 -9.06
C LEU A 231 -0.49 6.34 -8.14
N GLU A 232 0.04 5.75 -7.08
CA GLU A 232 -0.71 5.05 -6.05
C GLU A 232 -1.23 6.06 -5.02
N VAL A 233 -2.34 6.73 -5.33
CA VAL A 233 -2.80 7.88 -4.53
C VAL A 233 -3.64 7.41 -3.33
N CYS A 234 -3.43 8.06 -2.17
CA CYS A 234 -4.09 7.75 -0.89
C CYS A 234 -4.78 9.02 -0.34
N PRO A 235 -5.94 9.42 -0.90
CA PRO A 235 -6.56 10.72 -0.58
C PRO A 235 -6.77 11.00 0.90
N VAL A 236 -7.33 10.06 1.68
CA VAL A 236 -7.58 10.32 3.12
C VAL A 236 -6.27 10.44 3.89
N SER A 237 -5.29 9.56 3.63
CA SER A 237 -3.93 9.66 4.21
C SER A 237 -3.33 11.05 3.97
N ASN A 238 -3.39 11.54 2.73
CA ASN A 238 -2.83 12.85 2.38
C ASN A 238 -3.52 14.03 3.11
N ILE A 239 -4.80 13.92 3.47
CA ILE A 239 -5.50 14.94 4.28
C ILE A 239 -5.21 14.77 5.78
N GLU A 240 -5.16 13.55 6.29
CA GLU A 240 -4.90 13.30 7.71
C GLU A 240 -3.47 13.69 8.10
N LEU A 241 -2.50 13.40 7.23
CA LEU A 241 -1.10 13.82 7.36
C LEU A 241 -0.85 15.29 7.01
N LYS A 242 -1.91 16.05 6.65
CA LYS A 242 -1.85 17.48 6.30
C LYS A 242 -0.92 17.78 5.12
N VAL A 243 -0.73 16.82 4.21
CA VAL A 243 -0.04 17.04 2.92
C VAL A 243 -0.85 18.02 2.07
N PHE A 244 -2.18 17.86 2.06
CA PHE A 244 -3.12 18.85 1.53
C PHE A 244 -4.13 19.27 2.60
N PRO A 245 -4.59 20.53 2.58
CA PRO A 245 -5.50 21.06 3.60
C PRO A 245 -6.93 20.51 3.52
N SER A 246 -7.40 20.11 2.32
CA SER A 246 -8.76 19.64 2.10
C SER A 246 -8.87 18.78 0.84
N PHE A 247 -9.92 17.96 0.73
CA PHE A 247 -10.20 17.22 -0.51
C PHE A 247 -10.44 18.14 -1.71
N ALA A 248 -10.96 19.36 -1.51
CA ALA A 248 -11.16 20.30 -2.60
C ALA A 248 -9.84 20.76 -3.24
N GLU A 249 -8.75 20.77 -2.46
CA GLU A 249 -7.41 21.16 -2.89
C GLU A 249 -6.53 19.96 -3.24
N HIS A 250 -7.03 18.74 -3.09
CA HIS A 250 -6.29 17.51 -3.36
C HIS A 250 -6.03 17.34 -4.88
N PRO A 251 -4.81 16.99 -5.31
CA PRO A 251 -4.43 17.04 -6.73
C PRO A 251 -4.95 15.88 -7.59
N PHE A 252 -5.59 14.88 -6.98
CA PHE A 252 -6.12 13.69 -7.68
C PHE A 252 -6.93 14.03 -8.95
N PRO A 253 -7.92 14.94 -8.95
CA PRO A 253 -8.65 15.28 -10.16
C PRO A 253 -7.78 15.98 -11.21
N ALA A 254 -6.85 16.84 -10.78
CA ALA A 254 -5.96 17.58 -11.67
C ALA A 254 -4.94 16.66 -12.37
N LEU A 255 -4.34 15.73 -11.63
CA LEU A 255 -3.43 14.71 -12.17
C LEU A 255 -4.14 13.82 -13.20
N ARG A 256 -5.37 13.37 -12.90
CA ARG A 256 -6.19 12.61 -13.86
C ARG A 256 -6.50 13.41 -15.12
N LYS A 257 -6.90 14.68 -14.96
CA LYS A 257 -7.20 15.57 -16.09
C LYS A 257 -5.97 15.81 -16.97
N ALA A 258 -4.77 15.79 -16.39
CA ALA A 258 -3.50 15.91 -17.11
C ALA A 258 -3.07 14.61 -17.81
N GLY A 259 -3.82 13.52 -17.66
CA GLY A 259 -3.54 12.23 -18.30
C GLY A 259 -2.69 11.27 -17.46
N CYS A 260 -2.34 11.64 -16.23
CA CYS A 260 -1.66 10.71 -15.32
C CYS A 260 -2.59 9.54 -14.96
N LYS A 261 -2.02 8.34 -14.93
CA LYS A 261 -2.70 7.16 -14.39
C LYS A 261 -2.62 7.23 -12.87
N VAL A 262 -3.77 7.15 -12.21
CA VAL A 262 -3.85 7.15 -10.74
C VAL A 262 -4.71 5.99 -10.26
N THR A 263 -4.40 5.47 -9.08
CA THR A 263 -5.24 4.52 -8.33
C THR A 263 -5.74 5.14 -7.03
N LEU A 264 -6.67 4.45 -6.35
CA LEU A 264 -7.16 4.82 -5.00
C LEU A 264 -6.75 3.72 -4.04
N ASN A 265 -6.09 4.07 -2.94
CA ASN A 265 -5.54 3.13 -1.98
C ASN A 265 -5.67 3.69 -0.57
N SER A 266 -5.65 2.81 0.43
CA SER A 266 -5.97 3.19 1.80
C SER A 266 -4.79 3.37 2.73
N ASP A 267 -3.58 2.99 2.29
CA ASP A 267 -2.32 3.22 3.01
C ASP A 267 -2.26 2.52 4.37
N ASP A 268 -2.51 3.23 5.48
CA ASP A 268 -2.67 2.70 6.84
C ASP A 268 -4.14 2.84 7.32
N PRO A 269 -5.09 2.07 6.75
CA PRO A 269 -6.52 2.41 6.79
C PRO A 269 -7.13 2.69 8.17
N PRO A 270 -7.01 1.77 9.17
CA PRO A 270 -7.46 2.03 10.54
C PRO A 270 -6.93 3.31 11.19
N TYR A 271 -5.69 3.70 10.88
CA TYR A 271 -5.04 4.84 11.51
C TYR A 271 -5.52 6.17 10.92
N PHE A 272 -5.85 6.19 9.64
CA PHE A 272 -6.47 7.37 8.98
C PHE A 272 -8.00 7.34 9.02
N TRP A 273 -8.59 6.47 9.85
CA TRP A 273 -10.05 6.29 9.97
C TRP A 273 -10.73 6.05 8.62
N THR A 274 -10.05 5.31 7.74
CA THR A 274 -10.49 5.04 6.37
C THR A 274 -10.51 3.53 6.09
N SER A 275 -10.96 3.20 4.88
CA SER A 275 -10.88 1.88 4.28
C SER A 275 -10.83 2.06 2.77
N LEU A 276 -10.43 1.03 2.01
CA LEU A 276 -10.49 1.09 0.55
C LEU A 276 -11.89 1.45 0.04
N LYS A 277 -12.94 1.00 0.75
CA LYS A 277 -14.32 1.40 0.43
C LYS A 277 -14.52 2.90 0.63
N ARG A 278 -14.05 3.44 1.75
CA ARG A 278 -14.15 4.87 2.05
C ARG A 278 -13.36 5.72 1.04
N GLU A 279 -12.20 5.28 0.57
CA GLU A 279 -11.43 5.98 -0.48
C GLU A 279 -12.25 6.13 -1.78
N TYR A 280 -12.96 5.08 -2.17
CA TYR A 280 -13.84 5.12 -3.34
C TYR A 280 -15.07 6.01 -3.12
N GLU A 281 -15.62 6.04 -1.91
CA GLU A 281 -16.70 6.95 -1.53
C GLU A 281 -16.23 8.40 -1.54
N VAL A 282 -15.05 8.70 -0.98
CA VAL A 282 -14.41 10.02 -1.01
C VAL A 282 -14.19 10.48 -2.45
N ALA A 283 -13.74 9.60 -3.34
CA ALA A 283 -13.57 9.95 -4.75
C ALA A 283 -14.92 10.24 -5.45
N ALA A 284 -16.00 9.56 -5.07
CA ALA A 284 -17.34 9.88 -5.57
C ALA A 284 -17.86 11.22 -5.02
N GLU A 285 -17.76 11.41 -3.70
CA GLU A 285 -18.32 12.54 -2.95
C GLU A 285 -17.56 13.84 -3.21
N HIS A 286 -16.23 13.81 -3.16
CA HIS A 286 -15.39 15.01 -3.18
C HIS A 286 -14.72 15.27 -4.54
N PHE A 287 -14.45 14.22 -5.33
CA PHE A 287 -13.86 14.36 -6.66
C PHE A 287 -14.88 14.21 -7.79
N GLY A 288 -16.13 13.88 -7.48
CA GLY A 288 -17.23 13.81 -8.44
C GLY A 288 -17.13 12.64 -9.42
N LEU A 289 -16.39 11.57 -9.08
CA LEU A 289 -16.23 10.42 -9.97
C LEU A 289 -17.54 9.64 -10.09
N SER A 290 -17.97 9.40 -11.32
CA SER A 290 -19.06 8.48 -11.62
C SER A 290 -18.67 7.02 -11.36
N GLY A 291 -19.65 6.13 -11.23
CA GLY A 291 -19.37 4.68 -11.09
C GLY A 291 -18.55 4.09 -12.25
N LYS A 292 -18.69 4.64 -13.46
CA LYS A 292 -17.87 4.24 -14.62
C LYS A 292 -16.41 4.67 -14.44
N GLU A 293 -16.17 5.87 -13.93
CA GLU A 293 -14.82 6.35 -13.66
C GLU A 293 -14.16 5.61 -12.50
N LEU A 294 -14.91 5.27 -11.44
CA LEU A 294 -14.42 4.41 -10.35
C LEU A 294 -14.02 3.03 -10.87
N ASN A 295 -14.82 2.42 -11.76
CA ASN A 295 -14.41 1.17 -12.43
C ASN A 295 -13.13 1.36 -13.27
N GLN A 296 -12.95 2.52 -13.92
CA GLN A 296 -11.72 2.82 -14.65
C GLN A 296 -10.51 2.96 -13.72
N ILE A 297 -10.67 3.53 -12.52
CA ILE A 297 -9.63 3.55 -11.48
C ILE A 297 -9.23 2.12 -11.10
N THR A 298 -10.21 1.24 -10.85
CA THR A 298 -9.95 -0.18 -10.56
C THR A 298 -9.24 -0.87 -11.73
N ARG A 299 -9.62 -0.58 -12.96
CA ARG A 299 -8.95 -1.10 -14.16
C ARG A 299 -7.49 -0.68 -14.22
N VAL A 300 -7.19 0.61 -13.99
CA VAL A 300 -5.82 1.13 -13.93
C VAL A 300 -5.02 0.38 -12.87
N ALA A 301 -5.60 0.15 -11.69
CA ALA A 301 -4.95 -0.63 -10.64
C ALA A 301 -4.62 -2.07 -11.09
N ILE A 302 -5.58 -2.78 -11.69
CA ILE A 302 -5.34 -4.15 -12.19
C ILE A 302 -4.33 -4.17 -13.35
N GLU A 303 -4.32 -3.15 -14.21
CA GLU A 303 -3.33 -3.01 -15.29
C GLU A 303 -1.92 -2.68 -14.78
N ALA A 304 -1.81 -2.05 -13.61
CA ALA A 304 -0.55 -1.73 -12.95
C ALA A 304 -0.08 -2.80 -11.94
N ALA A 305 -0.94 -3.76 -11.60
CA ALA A 305 -0.65 -4.82 -10.64
C ALA A 305 0.59 -5.65 -11.02
N PHE A 306 1.40 -6.05 -10.05
CA PHE A 306 2.54 -6.94 -10.21
C PHE A 306 2.09 -8.41 -10.20
N VAL A 307 1.36 -8.76 -11.26
CA VAL A 307 0.87 -10.13 -11.48
C VAL A 307 1.22 -10.61 -12.88
N ASP A 308 1.25 -11.93 -13.05
CA ASP A 308 1.38 -12.56 -14.36
C ASP A 308 0.18 -12.25 -15.26
N ARG A 309 0.36 -12.49 -16.57
CA ARG A 309 -0.65 -12.19 -17.59
C ARG A 309 -1.96 -12.94 -17.38
N LYS A 310 -1.93 -14.17 -16.86
CA LYS A 310 -3.12 -14.99 -16.65
C LYS A 310 -3.94 -14.45 -15.49
N THR A 311 -3.31 -14.13 -14.36
CA THR A 311 -4.00 -13.49 -13.22
C THR A 311 -4.58 -12.13 -13.62
N ARG A 312 -3.81 -11.29 -14.34
CA ARG A 312 -4.31 -9.99 -14.82
C ARG A 312 -5.56 -10.14 -15.70
N ALA A 313 -5.52 -11.04 -16.67
CA ALA A 313 -6.64 -11.27 -17.57
C ALA A 313 -7.90 -11.75 -16.82
N ALA A 314 -7.74 -12.63 -15.83
CA ALA A 314 -8.84 -13.10 -15.00
C ALA A 314 -9.47 -11.96 -14.16
N LEU A 315 -8.64 -11.09 -13.58
CA LEU A 315 -9.11 -9.92 -12.81
C LEU A 315 -9.85 -8.92 -13.69
N LEU A 316 -9.33 -8.61 -14.89
CA LEU A 316 -10.00 -7.73 -15.85
C LEU A 316 -11.32 -8.32 -16.35
N ALA A 317 -11.35 -9.63 -16.64
CA ALA A 317 -12.59 -10.31 -17.01
C ALA A 317 -13.63 -10.27 -15.90
N ARG A 318 -13.22 -10.40 -14.63
CA ARG A 318 -14.10 -10.24 -13.46
C ARG A 318 -14.61 -8.80 -13.32
N LEU A 319 -13.78 -7.80 -13.62
CA LEU A 319 -14.18 -6.39 -13.62
C LEU A 319 -15.20 -6.07 -14.72
N ASP A 320 -15.05 -6.66 -15.90
CA ASP A 320 -15.91 -6.44 -17.06
C ASP A 320 -17.20 -7.27 -17.04
N ALA A 321 -17.28 -8.27 -16.16
CA ALA A 321 -18.46 -9.09 -16.01
C ALA A 321 -19.67 -8.21 -15.63
N PRO A 322 -20.85 -8.42 -16.23
CA PRO A 322 -22.06 -7.73 -15.82
C PRO A 322 -22.28 -7.97 -14.32
N ALA A 323 -22.63 -6.92 -13.57
CA ALA A 323 -23.00 -7.10 -12.18
C ALA A 323 -24.12 -8.14 -12.11
N SER A 324 -23.83 -9.30 -11.49
CA SER A 324 -24.83 -10.34 -11.26
C SER A 324 -26.01 -9.68 -10.55
N ARG A 325 -27.18 -9.66 -11.20
CA ARG A 325 -28.41 -9.25 -10.53
C ARG A 325 -28.71 -10.31 -9.49
N HIS A 326 -28.38 -10.01 -8.24
CA HIS A 326 -28.94 -10.68 -7.07
C HIS A 326 -29.85 -9.68 -6.38
#